data_AF-A0A3R6ZBM3-F1
#
_entry.id   AF-A0A3R6ZBM3-F1
#
_cell.length_a   1.000
_cell.length_b   1.000
_cell.length_c   1.000
_cell.angle_alpha   90.00
_cell.angle_beta   90.00
_cell.angle_gamma   90.00
#
_symmetry.space_group_name_H-M   'P 1'
#
loop_
_entity.id
_entity.type
_entity.pdbx_description
1 polymer ?
#
loop_
_entity_poly.entity_id
_entity_poly.type
_entity_poly.pdbx_seq_one_letter_code
_entity_poly.pdbx_strand_id
1 'polypeptide(L)'
;MLDRRSTLLDLSTSQSPRFPFDAAAAAAVDNDYPETPEYFRQQRNKRIPTVPRVSPLHAKAMPSSSSSAASPLFKAADQQSFLQSRVHSLTQALIKSNQHHKRTQEHLTWALEEHAMVQLEKQQLQAQLSRVMALQHGKELDRAPPPMPSFDENDDSDVDMMQDIQGDDRATEQSVGMIQSTAALAQHLRQDNDALKAAFSSHVMEMQRAMTQMTISLHQAQARNTLLAHSDADVAALRATCASLHADRKRLHNTIQELRGNIRVYCRVRPVLKLQHGACAAIRVESDTRVVVTQHSPNGSTVSQDTVFDVDKVFDQHHSQHDVFTEVQPLITSALDGYNVCVLAYGQTGSGKTHTMLGSLESDEGDRRSEAQHINKSLLALRHVLLQLKNKQEYVSYRDSKLTLLLQDAI
;
A
#
# COMPACT_ATOMS: atom_id res chain seq x y z
N MET A 1 -12.85 64.63 22.97
CA MET A 1 -12.55 63.21 23.26
C MET A 1 -12.22 62.55 21.94
N LEU A 2 -11.05 62.80 21.33
CA LEU A 2 -9.72 62.20 21.61
C LEU A 2 -9.84 60.66 21.70
N ASP A 3 -9.21 59.82 20.88
CA ASP A 3 -8.07 60.08 19.98
C ASP A 3 -7.94 59.01 18.87
N ARG A 4 -7.27 59.41 17.78
CA ARG A 4 -6.75 58.61 16.67
C ARG A 4 -5.35 58.08 17.01
N ARG A 5 -4.90 57.00 16.36
CA ARG A 5 -3.53 56.68 15.83
C ARG A 5 -3.40 55.16 15.67
N SER A 6 -3.23 54.59 14.47
CA SER A 6 -2.10 54.62 13.50
C SER A 6 -0.86 53.83 13.93
N THR A 7 -0.37 53.01 12.98
CA THR A 7 1.07 52.68 12.69
C THR A 7 1.85 51.91 13.78
N LEU A 8 2.83 51.04 13.55
CA LEU A 8 3.64 50.50 12.44
C LEU A 8 4.48 49.35 13.07
N LEU A 9 5.03 48.43 12.25
CA LEU A 9 6.35 47.71 12.34
C LEU A 9 7.03 47.54 13.74
N ASP A 10 7.66 46.42 14.13
CA ASP A 10 8.57 45.55 13.39
C ASP A 10 9.07 44.37 14.27
N LEU A 11 9.61 43.33 13.60
CA LEU A 11 10.60 42.31 14.01
C LEU A 11 11.06 42.18 15.48
N SER A 12 10.98 40.98 16.05
CA SER A 12 12.17 40.16 16.41
C SER A 12 11.88 38.93 17.30
N THR A 13 12.59 37.84 16.96
CA THR A 13 13.12 36.76 17.83
C THR A 13 12.21 35.71 18.51
N SER A 14 12.44 34.48 18.06
CA SER A 14 12.60 33.21 18.80
C SER A 14 12.32 33.18 20.31
N GLN A 15 11.63 32.13 20.77
CA GLN A 15 12.17 31.25 21.82
C GLN A 15 11.35 29.96 21.98
N SER A 16 12.06 28.84 21.85
CA SER A 16 11.74 27.52 22.39
C SER A 16 11.81 27.52 23.94
N PRO A 17 11.02 26.70 24.66
CA PRO A 17 11.01 26.73 26.11
C PRO A 17 12.17 25.94 26.73
N ARG A 18 12.88 26.59 27.66
CA ARG A 18 13.79 25.99 28.65
C ARG A 18 13.02 25.73 29.94
N PHE A 19 13.30 24.60 30.60
CA PHE A 19 13.05 24.36 32.02
C PHE A 19 14.34 23.82 32.67
N PRO A 20 14.50 23.98 34.01
CA PRO A 20 15.71 24.55 34.59
C PRO A 20 16.55 23.52 35.35
N PHE A 21 17.84 23.82 35.48
CA PHE A 21 18.74 23.20 36.44
C PHE A 21 18.87 24.12 37.65
N ASP A 22 18.59 23.61 38.83
CA ASP A 22 19.09 24.14 40.09
C ASP A 22 20.16 23.19 40.65
N ALA A 23 21.24 23.78 41.14
CA ALA A 23 22.38 23.12 41.75
C ALA A 23 22.27 23.16 43.28
N ALA A 24 22.58 22.07 43.97
CA ALA A 24 23.09 22.14 45.34
C ALA A 24 23.80 20.86 45.79
N ALA A 25 24.96 21.10 46.41
CA ALA A 25 25.59 20.39 47.52
C ALA A 25 26.41 19.11 47.27
N ALA A 26 27.70 19.27 47.60
CA ALA A 26 28.71 18.25 47.80
C ALA A 26 28.55 17.50 49.14
N ALA A 27 28.94 16.23 49.19
CA ALA A 27 29.64 15.61 50.32
C ALA A 27 30.19 14.22 49.93
N ALA A 28 31.39 13.93 50.43
CA ALA A 28 32.21 12.74 50.22
C ALA A 28 31.65 11.44 50.82
N VAL A 29 32.11 10.28 50.31
CA VAL A 29 32.79 9.17 51.04
C VAL A 29 33.12 8.01 50.06
N ASP A 30 34.26 7.37 50.34
CA ASP A 30 35.11 6.44 49.58
C ASP A 30 34.58 5.05 49.11
N ASN A 31 35.29 4.54 48.09
CA ASN A 31 35.74 3.17 47.75
C ASN A 31 34.76 2.01 47.44
N ASP A 32 34.83 1.47 46.20
CA ASP A 32 35.43 0.14 45.89
C ASP A 32 35.32 -0.27 44.38
N TYR A 33 36.50 -0.42 43.70
CA TYR A 33 36.91 -1.21 42.48
C TYR A 33 36.01 -1.36 41.20
N PRO A 34 36.49 -1.84 40.01
CA PRO A 34 37.85 -2.22 39.56
C PRO A 34 38.30 -1.61 38.19
N GLU A 35 39.56 -1.89 37.87
CA GLU A 35 40.37 -1.56 36.69
C GLU A 35 39.81 -1.94 35.29
N THR A 36 40.37 -1.27 34.28
CA THR A 36 40.40 -1.65 32.86
C THR A 36 40.84 -3.10 32.61
N PRO A 37 40.32 -3.76 31.56
CA PRO A 37 41.20 -4.65 30.79
C PRO A 37 41.01 -4.63 29.26
N GLU A 38 42.15 -4.46 28.57
CA GLU A 38 42.64 -5.33 27.50
C GLU A 38 41.67 -5.94 26.46
N TYR A 39 40.99 -5.13 25.64
CA TYR A 39 40.35 -5.67 24.41
C TYR A 39 41.07 -5.29 23.10
N PHE A 40 41.91 -4.25 23.10
CA PHE A 40 42.39 -3.63 21.85
C PHE A 40 43.72 -4.16 21.27
N ARG A 41 44.30 -5.26 21.80
CA ARG A 41 45.61 -5.76 21.31
C ARG A 41 45.58 -6.97 20.37
N GLN A 42 44.43 -7.62 20.12
CA GLN A 42 44.41 -8.92 19.42
C GLN A 42 43.79 -8.98 18.01
N GLN A 43 43.39 -7.88 17.37
CA GLN A 43 42.68 -7.97 16.07
C GLN A 43 43.46 -7.42 14.86
N ARG A 44 44.75 -7.13 14.99
CA ARG A 44 45.55 -6.50 13.92
C ARG A 44 46.08 -7.43 12.82
N ASN A 45 45.83 -8.76 12.90
CA ASN A 45 46.34 -9.75 11.94
C ASN A 45 45.31 -10.83 11.54
N LYS A 46 44.17 -10.45 10.94
CA LYS A 46 43.33 -11.40 10.20
C LYS A 46 43.11 -10.91 8.77
N ARG A 47 43.56 -11.73 7.82
CA ARG A 47 43.41 -11.56 6.37
C ARG A 47 41.95 -11.31 6.01
N ILE A 48 41.74 -10.37 5.10
CA ILE A 48 40.46 -10.09 4.45
C ILE A 48 39.95 -11.39 3.81
N PRO A 49 38.74 -11.88 4.14
CA PRO A 49 38.14 -12.96 3.37
C PRO A 49 37.75 -12.42 2.00
N THR A 50 38.20 -13.14 0.97
CA THR A 50 37.89 -12.86 -0.45
C THR A 50 36.37 -12.88 -0.68
N VAL A 51 35.86 -11.82 -1.31
CA VAL A 51 34.46 -11.70 -1.73
C VAL A 51 34.18 -12.79 -2.77
N PRO A 52 33.15 -13.65 -2.64
CA PRO A 52 32.79 -14.56 -3.70
C PRO A 52 32.26 -13.76 -4.89
N ARG A 53 32.88 -13.95 -6.06
CA ARG A 53 32.39 -13.44 -7.36
C ARG A 53 30.92 -13.83 -7.53
N VAL A 54 30.03 -12.84 -7.53
CA VAL A 54 28.64 -13.03 -7.97
C VAL A 54 28.70 -13.30 -9.47
N SER A 55 28.40 -14.54 -9.86
CA SER A 55 28.29 -14.92 -11.27
C SER A 55 27.07 -14.22 -11.89
N PRO A 56 27.15 -13.73 -13.14
CA PRO A 56 26.00 -13.12 -13.79
C PRO A 56 24.88 -14.15 -13.93
N LEU A 57 23.69 -13.77 -13.45
CA LEU A 57 22.45 -14.52 -13.62
C LEU A 57 22.22 -14.74 -15.12
N HIS A 58 22.51 -15.95 -15.58
CA HIS A 58 22.12 -16.44 -16.89
C HIS A 58 20.60 -16.38 -16.98
N ALA A 59 20.09 -15.64 -17.97
CA ALA A 59 18.71 -15.70 -18.39
C ALA A 59 18.38 -17.14 -18.80
N LYS A 60 17.69 -17.88 -17.92
CA LYS A 60 17.22 -19.22 -18.23
C LYS A 60 15.99 -19.08 -19.12
N ALA A 61 16.15 -19.52 -20.37
CA ALA A 61 15.14 -19.49 -21.41
C ALA A 61 13.81 -20.13 -20.97
N MET A 62 12.73 -19.57 -21.49
CA MET A 62 11.38 -20.12 -21.46
C MET A 62 11.38 -21.56 -22.00
N PRO A 63 10.72 -22.53 -21.34
CA PRO A 63 10.43 -23.81 -21.98
C PRO A 63 9.33 -23.59 -23.02
N SER A 64 9.66 -23.93 -24.26
CA SER A 64 8.74 -24.08 -25.38
C SER A 64 7.64 -25.09 -25.07
N SER A 65 6.46 -24.78 -25.58
CA SER A 65 5.22 -25.54 -25.60
C SER A 65 5.34 -27.05 -25.80
N SER A 66 4.69 -27.82 -24.91
CA SER A 66 3.97 -29.03 -25.29
C SER A 66 2.81 -29.31 -24.33
N SER A 67 1.58 -29.21 -24.87
CA SER A 67 0.41 -30.06 -24.59
C SER A 67 0.13 -30.50 -23.13
N SER A 68 -0.90 -29.90 -22.50
CA SER A 68 -2.02 -30.65 -21.88
C SER A 68 -3.06 -29.68 -21.32
N ALA A 69 -4.31 -29.87 -21.72
CA ALA A 69 -5.46 -29.09 -21.30
C ALA A 69 -5.82 -29.43 -19.84
N ALA A 70 -5.43 -28.55 -18.91
CA ALA A 70 -5.90 -28.56 -17.52
C ALA A 70 -6.50 -27.18 -17.17
N SER A 71 -7.66 -27.25 -16.52
CA SER A 71 -8.66 -26.19 -16.29
C SER A 71 -8.12 -24.86 -15.74
N PRO A 72 -8.66 -23.69 -16.17
CA PRO A 72 -8.15 -22.36 -15.83
C PRO A 72 -8.26 -21.98 -14.33
N LEU A 73 -9.07 -22.68 -13.54
CA LEU A 73 -9.27 -22.41 -12.11
C LEU A 73 -8.13 -22.92 -11.21
N PHE A 74 -7.44 -23.99 -11.60
CA PHE A 74 -6.33 -24.53 -10.79
C PHE A 74 -5.07 -23.67 -10.93
N LYS A 75 -4.86 -23.07 -12.11
CA LYS A 75 -3.73 -22.16 -12.37
C LYS A 75 -3.84 -20.82 -11.64
N ALA A 76 -5.06 -20.34 -11.37
CA ALA A 76 -5.29 -19.06 -10.67
C ALA A 76 -4.98 -19.13 -9.17
N ALA A 77 -5.30 -20.25 -8.51
CA ALA A 77 -5.01 -20.46 -7.09
C ALA A 77 -3.50 -20.59 -6.81
N ASP A 78 -2.77 -21.30 -7.67
CA ASP A 78 -1.30 -21.38 -7.61
C ASP A 78 -0.64 -20.03 -7.92
N GLN A 79 -1.22 -19.22 -8.82
CA GLN A 79 -0.74 -17.87 -9.05
C GLN A 79 -0.96 -16.97 -7.82
N GLN A 80 -2.09 -17.08 -7.14
CA GLN A 80 -2.39 -16.28 -5.95
C GLN A 80 -1.48 -16.61 -4.77
N SER A 81 -1.22 -17.90 -4.51
CA SER A 81 -0.29 -18.34 -3.44
C SER A 81 1.16 -17.94 -3.76
N PHE A 82 1.56 -18.03 -5.03
CA PHE A 82 2.87 -17.60 -5.50
C PHE A 82 3.07 -16.07 -5.38
N LEU A 83 2.04 -15.29 -5.71
CA LEU A 83 2.06 -13.83 -5.55
C LEU A 83 2.12 -13.44 -4.08
N GLN A 84 1.36 -14.10 -3.20
CA GLN A 84 1.42 -13.86 -1.75
C GLN A 84 2.80 -14.20 -1.17
N SER A 85 3.40 -15.31 -1.58
CA SER A 85 4.76 -15.68 -1.17
C SER A 85 5.81 -14.67 -1.65
N ARG A 86 5.69 -14.18 -2.90
CA ARG A 86 6.55 -13.11 -3.43
C ARG A 86 6.39 -11.80 -2.68
N VAL A 87 5.16 -11.38 -2.39
CA VAL A 87 4.90 -10.17 -1.60
C VAL A 87 5.52 -10.30 -0.21
N HIS A 88 5.35 -11.44 0.45
CA HIS A 88 5.94 -11.68 1.77
C HIS A 88 7.48 -11.64 1.73
N SER A 89 8.10 -12.26 0.72
CA SER A 89 9.55 -12.23 0.53
C SER A 89 10.08 -10.82 0.27
N LEU A 90 9.40 -10.04 -0.57
CA LEU A 90 9.76 -8.64 -0.85
C LEU A 90 9.60 -7.76 0.38
N THR A 91 8.53 -7.94 1.17
CA THR A 91 8.33 -7.21 2.43
C THR A 91 9.44 -7.51 3.43
N GLN A 92 9.82 -8.79 3.59
CA GLN A 92 10.94 -9.17 4.46
C GLN A 92 12.29 -8.58 3.97
N ALA A 93 12.53 -8.57 2.67
CA ALA A 93 13.74 -7.97 2.09
C ALA A 93 13.78 -6.45 2.34
N LEU A 94 12.65 -5.76 2.20
CA LEU A 94 12.52 -4.33 2.46
C LEU A 94 12.78 -3.99 3.94
N ILE A 95 12.26 -4.80 4.88
CA ILE A 95 12.52 -4.63 6.31
C ILE A 95 14.02 -4.77 6.62
N LYS A 96 14.67 -5.81 6.08
CA LYS A 96 16.12 -6.02 6.27
C LYS A 96 16.94 -4.87 5.66
N SER A 97 16.57 -4.39 4.48
CA SER A 97 17.22 -3.25 3.83
C SER A 97 17.07 -1.96 4.64
N ASN A 98 15.87 -1.66 5.16
CA ASN A 98 15.63 -0.51 6.03
C ASN A 98 16.41 -0.59 7.35
N GLN A 99 16.50 -1.77 7.97
CA GLN A 99 17.31 -1.97 9.17
C GLN A 99 18.80 -1.77 8.89
N HIS A 100 19.29 -2.23 7.74
CA HIS A 100 20.66 -1.99 7.32
C HIS A 100 20.91 -0.49 7.10
N HIS A 101 20.02 0.19 6.37
CA HIS A 101 20.13 1.63 6.13
C HIS A 101 20.13 2.45 7.44
N LYS A 102 19.27 2.10 8.41
CA LYS A 102 19.27 2.73 9.73
C LYS A 102 20.61 2.60 10.45
N ARG A 103 21.20 1.40 10.46
CA ARG A 103 22.53 1.16 11.04
C ARG A 103 23.61 1.95 10.32
N THR A 104 23.58 1.98 8.99
CA THR A 104 24.54 2.77 8.20
C THR A 104 24.41 4.26 8.49
N GLN A 105 23.19 4.76 8.67
CA GLN A 105 22.93 6.15 9.06
C GLN A 105 23.49 6.46 10.45
N GLU A 106 23.28 5.57 11.43
CA GLU A 106 23.85 5.68 12.78
C GLU A 106 25.39 5.65 12.78
N HIS A 107 26.00 4.80 11.94
CA HIS A 107 27.45 4.78 11.76
C HIS A 107 27.98 6.06 11.10
N LEU A 108 27.25 6.62 10.12
CA LEU A 108 27.64 7.86 9.47
C LEU A 108 27.55 9.05 10.43
N THR A 109 26.51 9.12 11.26
CA THR A 109 26.37 10.17 12.28
C THR A 109 27.53 10.10 13.28
N TRP A 110 27.88 8.89 13.74
CA TRP A 110 29.01 8.70 14.65
C TRP A 110 30.34 9.13 14.02
N ALA A 111 30.58 8.77 12.75
CA ALA A 111 31.81 9.16 12.04
C ALA A 111 31.89 10.69 11.81
N LEU A 112 30.76 11.35 11.59
CA LEU A 112 30.70 12.81 11.46
C LEU A 112 31.01 13.51 12.79
N GLU A 113 30.49 12.99 13.91
CA GLU A 113 30.79 13.48 15.26
C GLU A 113 32.28 13.28 15.60
N GLU A 114 32.84 12.11 15.29
CA GLU A 114 34.26 11.81 15.48
C GLU A 114 35.14 12.76 14.66
N HIS A 115 34.83 12.96 13.38
CA HIS A 115 35.56 13.90 12.54
C HIS A 115 35.47 15.35 13.06
N ALA A 116 34.30 15.78 13.58
CA ALA A 116 34.15 17.10 14.19
C ALA A 116 35.03 17.27 15.44
N MET A 117 35.14 16.25 16.28
CA MET A 117 36.02 16.23 17.44
C MET A 117 37.50 16.33 17.05
N VAL A 118 37.93 15.55 16.05
CA VAL A 118 39.31 15.59 15.54
C VAL A 118 39.65 16.96 14.92
N GLN A 119 38.69 17.59 14.23
CA GLN A 119 38.89 18.94 13.69
C GLN A 119 39.06 19.99 14.80
N LEU A 120 38.31 19.87 15.90
CA LEU A 120 38.45 20.76 17.06
C LEU A 120 39.82 20.61 17.72
N GLU A 121 40.27 19.36 17.92
CA GLU A 121 41.58 19.07 18.48
C GLU A 121 42.71 19.61 17.58
N LYS A 122 42.58 19.44 16.26
CA LYS A 122 43.50 20.03 15.28
C LYS A 122 43.55 21.56 15.38
N GLN A 123 42.41 22.24 15.51
CA GLN A 123 42.36 23.70 15.67
C GLN A 123 43.04 24.14 16.96
N GLN A 124 42.84 23.41 18.07
CA GLN A 124 43.50 23.69 19.33
C GLN A 124 45.02 23.54 19.22
N LEU A 125 45.50 22.46 18.59
CA LEU A 125 46.93 22.24 18.37
C LEU A 125 47.54 23.30 17.45
N GLN A 126 46.84 23.72 16.39
CA GLN A 126 47.26 24.83 15.54
C GLN A 126 47.37 26.15 16.33
N ALA A 127 46.42 26.43 17.21
CA ALA A 127 46.44 27.61 18.07
C ALA A 127 47.54 27.55 19.15
N GLN A 128 47.92 26.35 19.60
CA GLN A 128 49.08 26.19 20.49
C GLN A 128 50.40 26.40 19.73
N LEU A 129 50.53 25.85 18.53
CA LEU A 129 51.70 26.04 17.68
C LEU A 129 51.92 27.51 17.33
N SER A 130 50.85 28.25 17.00
CA SER A 130 50.94 29.69 16.72
C SER A 130 51.42 30.50 17.93
N ARG A 131 51.03 30.12 19.15
CA ARG A 131 51.53 30.76 20.39
C ARG A 131 53.00 30.48 20.62
N VAL A 132 53.45 29.25 20.39
CA VAL A 132 54.88 28.88 20.54
C VAL A 132 55.74 29.61 19.51
N MET A 133 55.29 29.68 18.26
CA MET A 133 55.97 30.44 17.19
C MET A 133 56.07 31.94 17.52
N ALA A 134 55.00 32.54 18.06
CA ALA A 134 55.01 33.94 18.51
C ALA A 134 56.00 34.19 19.65
N LEU A 135 56.15 33.24 20.59
CA LEU A 135 57.14 33.31 21.67
C LEU A 135 58.58 33.09 21.19
N GLN A 136 58.80 32.31 20.14
CA GLN A 136 60.13 32.13 19.53
C GLN A 136 60.57 33.39 18.76
N HIS A 137 59.69 33.98 17.95
CA HIS A 137 60.00 35.26 17.27
C HIS A 137 60.14 36.43 18.25
N GLY A 138 59.39 36.43 19.36
CA GLY A 138 59.57 37.41 20.44
C GLY A 138 60.93 37.29 21.17
N LYS A 139 61.57 36.12 21.14
CA LYS A 139 62.93 35.91 21.70
C LYS A 139 64.05 36.17 20.69
N GLU A 140 63.76 36.14 19.38
CA GLU A 140 64.72 36.50 18.33
C GLU A 140 64.84 38.02 18.12
N LEU A 141 63.81 38.80 18.46
CA LEU A 141 63.84 40.26 18.38
C LEU A 141 64.63 40.96 19.51
N ASP A 142 65.04 40.22 20.55
CA ASP A 142 65.84 40.73 21.67
C ASP A 142 67.32 40.29 21.64
N ARG A 143 67.76 39.63 20.55
CA ARG A 143 69.17 39.25 20.36
C ARG A 143 69.84 40.20 19.37
N ALA A 144 70.61 41.14 19.92
CA ALA A 144 71.46 42.05 19.14
C ALA A 144 72.34 41.28 18.13
N PRO A 145 72.55 41.81 16.90
CA PRO A 145 73.39 41.16 15.91
C PRO A 145 74.85 41.10 16.40
N PRO A 146 75.59 40.00 16.14
CA PRO A 146 77.01 39.94 16.45
C PRO A 146 77.78 40.93 15.54
N PRO A 147 78.88 41.54 16.04
CA PRO A 147 79.69 42.43 15.23
C PRO A 147 80.44 41.66 14.14
N MET A 148 80.58 42.29 12.98
CA MET A 148 81.38 41.82 11.85
C MET A 148 82.84 41.57 12.29
N PRO A 149 83.49 40.46 11.92
CA PRO A 149 84.91 40.29 12.15
C PRO A 149 85.71 41.10 11.11
N SER A 150 86.72 41.81 11.60
CA SER A 150 87.81 42.39 10.84
C SER A 150 88.65 41.28 10.21
N PHE A 151 88.98 41.46 8.93
CA PHE A 151 90.02 40.70 8.25
C PHE A 151 91.38 41.08 8.84
N ASP A 152 92.12 40.07 9.29
CA ASP A 152 93.58 40.09 9.33
C ASP A 152 94.09 38.87 8.55
N GLU A 153 95.07 39.12 7.70
CA GLU A 153 95.80 38.15 6.89
C GLU A 153 96.81 37.36 7.75
N ASN A 154 97.22 36.19 7.23
CA ASN A 154 98.29 35.28 7.65
C ASN A 154 97.87 34.26 8.73
N ASP A 155 98.24 32.98 8.71
CA ASP A 155 99.11 32.18 7.86
C ASP A 155 98.79 30.69 8.10
N ASP A 156 99.07 29.87 7.09
CA ASP A 156 99.58 28.49 7.08
C ASP A 156 99.20 27.48 8.18
N SER A 157 98.47 26.44 7.77
CA SER A 157 98.85 25.01 7.77
C SER A 157 97.57 24.22 7.42
N ASP A 158 97.53 23.20 6.55
CA ASP A 158 98.37 22.02 6.49
C ASP A 158 98.28 21.37 5.10
N VAL A 159 99.41 20.78 4.71
CA VAL A 159 99.52 19.74 3.68
C VAL A 159 99.32 18.38 4.36
N ASP A 160 98.63 17.47 3.66
CA ASP A 160 98.78 16.00 3.68
C ASP A 160 97.55 15.17 4.08
N MET A 161 96.79 14.69 3.09
CA MET A 161 96.71 13.25 2.74
C MET A 161 95.67 13.04 1.62
N MET A 162 96.17 12.71 0.42
CA MET A 162 95.42 11.95 -0.57
C MET A 162 95.54 10.46 -0.24
N GLN A 163 94.44 9.82 0.17
CA GLN A 163 94.17 8.39 0.00
C GLN A 163 92.68 8.20 0.30
N ASP A 164 91.83 8.14 -0.75
CA ASP A 164 90.47 7.52 -0.74
C ASP A 164 89.62 7.83 -2.00
N ILE A 165 90.16 8.49 -3.03
CA ILE A 165 89.34 8.95 -4.18
C ILE A 165 88.88 7.83 -5.15
N GLN A 166 89.42 6.60 -5.08
CA GLN A 166 88.92 5.48 -5.92
C GLN A 166 87.82 4.64 -5.26
N GLY A 167 87.58 4.81 -3.95
CA GLY A 167 86.42 4.22 -3.25
C GLY A 167 85.16 5.08 -3.37
N ASP A 168 85.33 6.39 -3.57
CA ASP A 168 84.27 7.39 -3.52
C ASP A 168 83.46 7.47 -4.83
N ASP A 169 84.04 7.18 -6.00
CA ASP A 169 83.30 7.12 -7.28
C ASP A 169 82.26 5.98 -7.31
N ARG A 170 82.55 4.83 -6.69
CA ARG A 170 81.57 3.72 -6.58
C ARG A 170 80.50 4.00 -5.53
N ALA A 171 80.86 4.65 -4.42
CA ALA A 171 79.92 5.03 -3.38
C ALA A 171 78.97 6.16 -3.83
N THR A 172 79.48 7.10 -4.64
CA THR A 172 78.69 8.17 -5.27
C THR A 172 77.82 7.65 -6.40
N GLU A 173 78.29 6.74 -7.28
CA GLU A 173 77.44 6.07 -8.29
C GLU A 173 76.31 5.24 -7.65
N GLN A 174 76.60 4.52 -6.57
CA GLN A 174 75.56 3.80 -5.80
C GLN A 174 74.55 4.75 -5.14
N SER A 175 75.02 5.90 -4.61
CA SER A 175 74.13 6.92 -4.05
C SER A 175 73.26 7.58 -5.12
N VAL A 176 73.80 7.86 -6.31
CA VAL A 176 73.04 8.40 -7.45
C VAL A 176 72.00 7.39 -7.95
N GLY A 177 72.34 6.10 -8.01
CA GLY A 177 71.39 5.02 -8.32
C GLY A 177 70.26 4.89 -7.30
N MET A 178 70.57 5.03 -6.00
CA MET A 178 69.57 5.08 -4.92
C MET A 178 68.68 6.33 -5.01
N ILE A 179 69.24 7.49 -5.36
CA ILE A 179 68.47 8.73 -5.57
C ILE A 179 67.55 8.62 -6.78
N GLN A 180 68.02 8.03 -7.90
CA GLN A 180 67.17 7.79 -9.07
C GLN A 180 66.05 6.78 -8.78
N SER A 181 66.35 5.71 -8.03
CA SER A 181 65.36 4.72 -7.58
C SER A 181 64.31 5.33 -6.64
N THR A 182 64.74 6.15 -5.67
CA THR A 182 63.82 6.85 -4.76
C THR A 182 62.99 7.92 -5.46
N ALA A 183 63.55 8.62 -6.47
CA ALA A 183 62.81 9.57 -7.30
C ALA A 183 61.74 8.87 -8.16
N ALA A 184 62.06 7.71 -8.74
CA ALA A 184 61.10 6.89 -9.49
C ALA A 184 59.96 6.39 -8.59
N LEU A 185 60.27 5.92 -7.38
CA LEU A 185 59.27 5.51 -6.40
C LEU A 185 58.37 6.68 -5.97
N ALA A 186 58.94 7.88 -5.77
CA ALA A 186 58.19 9.08 -5.43
C ALA A 186 57.25 9.52 -6.56
N GLN A 187 57.65 9.37 -7.83
CA GLN A 187 56.76 9.59 -8.97
C GLN A 187 55.62 8.56 -9.03
N HIS A 188 55.91 7.28 -8.78
CA HIS A 188 54.88 6.23 -8.75
C HIS A 188 53.85 6.49 -7.65
N LEU A 189 54.31 6.83 -6.43
CA LEU A 189 53.42 7.18 -5.32
C LEU A 189 52.56 8.42 -5.62
N ARG A 190 53.08 9.41 -6.37
CA ARG A 190 52.30 10.57 -6.81
C ARG A 190 51.22 10.16 -7.82
N GLN A 191 51.56 9.33 -8.80
CA GLN A 191 50.59 8.80 -9.75
C GLN A 191 49.48 7.99 -9.07
N ASP A 192 49.85 7.12 -8.11
CA ASP A 192 48.88 6.35 -7.34
C ASP A 192 47.96 7.25 -6.50
N ASN A 193 48.51 8.31 -5.89
CA ASN A 193 47.70 9.30 -5.16
C ASN A 193 46.72 10.06 -6.05
N ASP A 194 47.14 10.46 -7.25
CA ASP A 194 46.28 11.17 -8.19
C ASP A 194 45.19 10.26 -8.78
N ALA A 195 45.53 8.99 -9.06
CA ALA A 195 44.56 7.97 -9.45
C ALA A 195 43.54 7.70 -8.32
N LEU A 196 43.99 7.62 -7.07
CA LEU A 196 43.13 7.42 -5.91
C LEU A 196 42.18 8.62 -5.69
N LYS A 197 42.69 9.85 -5.84
CA LYS A 197 41.86 11.07 -5.77
C LYS A 197 40.79 11.10 -6.86
N ALA A 198 41.14 10.73 -8.09
CA ALA A 198 40.19 10.66 -9.19
C ALA A 198 39.10 9.60 -8.94
N ALA A 199 39.48 8.41 -8.47
CA ALA A 199 38.55 7.35 -8.11
C ALA A 199 37.60 7.78 -6.97
N PHE A 200 38.13 8.44 -5.94
CA PHE A 200 37.32 8.95 -4.83
C PHE A 200 36.32 10.02 -5.30
N SER A 201 36.75 10.98 -6.11
CA SER A 201 35.87 12.01 -6.68
C SER A 201 34.75 11.42 -7.54
N SER A 202 35.07 10.38 -8.34
CA SER A 202 34.07 9.65 -9.13
C SER A 202 33.03 8.96 -8.23
N HIS A 203 33.47 8.31 -7.15
CA HIS A 203 32.57 7.61 -6.25
C HIS A 203 31.68 8.58 -5.45
N VAL A 204 32.22 9.75 -5.05
CA VAL A 204 31.42 10.82 -4.43
C VAL A 204 30.35 11.34 -5.40
N MET A 205 30.69 11.55 -6.68
CA MET A 205 29.72 11.97 -7.70
C MET A 205 28.61 10.92 -7.92
N GLU A 206 28.95 9.63 -7.95
CA GLU A 206 27.97 8.55 -8.04
C GLU A 206 27.05 8.49 -6.82
N MET A 207 27.62 8.61 -5.61
CA MET A 207 26.86 8.67 -4.36
C MET A 207 25.90 9.87 -4.36
N GLN A 208 26.38 11.04 -4.79
CA GLN A 208 25.57 12.26 -4.89
C GLN A 208 24.38 12.05 -5.84
N ARG A 209 24.62 11.47 -7.02
CA ARG A 209 23.57 11.15 -8.00
C ARG A 209 22.54 10.18 -7.42
N ALA A 210 23.00 9.11 -6.77
CA ALA A 210 22.13 8.12 -6.13
C ALA A 210 21.27 8.76 -5.02
N MET A 211 21.84 9.64 -4.20
CA MET A 211 21.07 10.39 -3.18
C MET A 211 19.99 11.27 -3.83
N THR A 212 20.31 12.07 -4.85
CA THR A 212 19.30 12.89 -5.54
C THR A 212 18.17 12.04 -6.14
N GLN A 213 18.50 10.90 -6.75
CA GLN A 213 17.49 10.00 -7.32
C GLN A 213 16.57 9.42 -6.24
N MET A 214 17.11 9.07 -5.08
CA MET A 214 16.34 8.60 -3.93
C MET A 214 15.43 9.69 -3.36
N THR A 215 15.93 10.93 -3.24
CA THR A 215 15.12 12.06 -2.77
C THR A 215 13.93 12.33 -3.69
N ILE A 216 14.12 12.29 -5.01
CA ILE A 216 13.04 12.46 -5.99
C ILE A 216 12.01 11.33 -5.85
N SER A 217 12.47 10.09 -5.73
CA SER A 217 11.60 8.92 -5.57
C SER A 217 10.77 8.98 -4.29
N LEU A 218 11.36 9.48 -3.19
CA LEU A 218 10.66 9.70 -1.93
C LEU A 218 9.56 10.76 -2.06
N HIS A 219 9.85 11.90 -2.69
CA HIS A 219 8.85 12.95 -2.92
C HIS A 219 7.69 12.44 -3.79
N GLN A 220 7.98 11.65 -4.83
CA GLN A 220 6.95 11.03 -5.67
C GLN A 220 6.09 10.03 -4.89
N ALA A 221 6.71 9.22 -4.02
CA ALA A 221 5.99 8.28 -3.16
C ALA A 221 5.10 9.01 -2.15
N GLN A 222 5.57 10.10 -1.56
CA GLN A 222 4.79 10.95 -0.65
C GLN A 222 3.58 11.56 -1.38
N ALA A 223 3.77 12.15 -2.56
CA ALA A 223 2.68 12.69 -3.36
C ALA A 223 1.63 11.62 -3.68
N ARG A 224 2.07 10.41 -4.09
CA ARG A 224 1.15 9.28 -4.34
C ARG A 224 0.39 8.87 -3.09
N ASN A 225 1.04 8.80 -1.92
CA ASN A 225 0.38 8.46 -0.67
C ASN A 225 -0.68 9.50 -0.28
N THR A 226 -0.40 10.79 -0.48
CA THR A 226 -1.43 11.82 -0.25
C THR A 226 -2.63 11.65 -1.18
N LEU A 227 -2.42 11.36 -2.47
CA LEU A 227 -3.51 11.12 -3.42
C LEU A 227 -4.34 9.88 -3.03
N LEU A 228 -3.69 8.78 -2.63
CA LEU A 228 -4.38 7.58 -2.17
C LEU A 228 -5.24 7.87 -0.94
N ALA A 229 -4.73 8.63 0.02
CA ALA A 229 -5.49 9.02 1.21
C ALA A 229 -6.75 9.84 0.86
N HIS A 230 -6.67 10.76 -0.11
CA HIS A 230 -7.85 11.50 -0.59
C HIS A 230 -8.86 10.57 -1.27
N SER A 231 -8.39 9.67 -2.15
CA SER A 231 -9.28 8.70 -2.82
C SER A 231 -9.96 7.77 -1.81
N ASP A 232 -9.26 7.33 -0.77
CA ASP A 232 -9.84 6.48 0.28
C ASP A 232 -10.91 7.24 1.08
N ALA A 233 -10.67 8.54 1.36
CA ALA A 233 -11.67 9.41 1.99
C ALA A 233 -12.91 9.59 1.11
N ASP A 234 -12.74 9.80 -0.19
CA ASP A 234 -13.84 9.94 -1.14
C ASP A 234 -14.65 8.65 -1.25
N VAL A 235 -13.98 7.50 -1.32
CA VAL A 235 -14.64 6.18 -1.34
C VAL A 235 -15.40 5.94 -0.03
N ALA A 236 -14.84 6.31 1.11
CA ALA A 236 -15.53 6.20 2.39
C ALA A 236 -16.79 7.10 2.44
N ALA A 237 -16.68 8.35 1.96
CA ALA A 237 -17.81 9.28 1.89
C ALA A 237 -18.92 8.78 0.94
N LEU A 238 -18.54 8.25 -0.23
CA LEU A 238 -19.49 7.66 -1.18
C LEU A 238 -20.19 6.43 -0.57
N ARG A 239 -19.44 5.54 0.09
CA ARG A 239 -20.03 4.37 0.76
C ARG A 239 -21.03 4.78 1.85
N ALA A 240 -20.69 5.77 2.67
CA ALA A 240 -21.60 6.29 3.69
C ALA A 240 -22.88 6.88 3.08
N THR A 241 -22.74 7.63 1.98
CA THR A 241 -23.88 8.20 1.25
C THR A 241 -24.76 7.11 0.65
N CYS A 242 -24.18 6.11 -0.02
CA CYS A 242 -24.92 4.96 -0.55
C CYS A 242 -25.68 4.19 0.55
N ALA A 243 -25.06 4.00 1.71
CA ALA A 243 -25.71 3.35 2.85
C ALA A 243 -26.93 4.15 3.34
N SER A 244 -26.81 5.48 3.46
CA SER A 244 -27.93 6.36 3.82
C SER A 244 -29.06 6.29 2.78
N LEU A 245 -28.73 6.41 1.50
CA LEU A 245 -29.72 6.34 0.41
C LEU A 245 -30.42 4.98 0.36
N HIS A 246 -29.70 3.89 0.62
CA HIS A 246 -30.31 2.56 0.72
C HIS A 246 -31.27 2.46 1.92
N ALA A 247 -30.92 3.02 3.07
CA ALA A 247 -31.81 3.05 4.23
C ALA A 247 -33.08 3.88 3.95
N ASP A 248 -32.93 5.03 3.28
CA ASP A 248 -34.05 5.87 2.87
C ASP A 248 -34.95 5.19 1.85
N ARG A 249 -34.37 4.53 0.83
CA ARG A 249 -35.12 3.74 -0.15
C ARG A 249 -35.95 2.66 0.55
N LYS A 250 -35.35 1.90 1.48
CA LYS A 250 -36.05 0.84 2.24
C LYS A 250 -37.24 1.41 3.01
N ARG A 251 -37.03 2.51 3.74
CA ARG A 251 -38.08 3.18 4.52
C ARG A 251 -39.22 3.65 3.62
N LEU A 252 -38.90 4.41 2.57
CA LEU A 252 -39.90 4.96 1.64
C LEU A 252 -40.66 3.85 0.90
N HIS A 253 -39.94 2.82 0.45
CA HIS A 253 -40.55 1.67 -0.21
C HIS A 253 -41.54 0.96 0.72
N ASN A 254 -41.16 0.73 1.98
CA ASN A 254 -42.06 0.13 2.96
C ASN A 254 -43.30 1.00 3.21
N THR A 255 -43.13 2.32 3.40
CA THR A 255 -44.26 3.25 3.55
C THR A 255 -45.20 3.21 2.35
N ILE A 256 -44.67 3.17 1.12
CA ILE A 256 -45.48 3.06 -0.10
C ILE A 256 -46.25 1.73 -0.11
N GLN A 257 -45.62 0.62 0.30
CA GLN A 257 -46.29 -0.67 0.34
C GLN A 257 -47.42 -0.71 1.39
N GLU A 258 -47.20 -0.13 2.57
CA GLU A 258 -48.20 -0.02 3.63
C GLU A 258 -49.39 0.84 3.19
N LEU A 259 -49.14 1.97 2.53
CA LEU A 259 -50.18 2.86 2.02
C LEU A 259 -51.03 2.22 0.90
N ARG A 260 -50.42 1.38 0.06
CA ARG A 260 -51.15 0.57 -0.94
C ARG A 260 -51.90 -0.62 -0.32
N GLY A 261 -51.76 -0.86 0.98
CA GLY A 261 -52.36 -2.00 1.68
C GLY A 261 -51.45 -3.23 1.69
N ASN A 262 -51.40 -3.90 2.85
CA ASN A 262 -50.59 -5.10 3.09
C ASN A 262 -51.18 -6.37 2.46
N ILE A 263 -52.49 -6.37 2.20
CA ILE A 263 -53.19 -7.44 1.49
C ILE A 263 -53.79 -6.80 0.25
N ARG A 264 -53.49 -7.39 -0.91
CA ARG A 264 -53.97 -6.92 -2.22
C ARG A 264 -54.56 -8.08 -2.98
N VAL A 265 -55.69 -7.84 -3.62
CA VAL A 265 -56.44 -8.78 -4.42
C VAL A 265 -56.46 -8.29 -5.86
N TYR A 266 -55.82 -9.06 -6.74
CA TYR A 266 -55.83 -8.80 -8.17
C TYR A 266 -56.72 -9.83 -8.88
N CYS A 267 -57.60 -9.36 -9.76
CA CYS A 267 -58.36 -10.20 -10.66
C CYS A 267 -57.63 -10.29 -12.00
N ARG A 268 -57.48 -11.49 -12.57
CA ARG A 268 -56.88 -11.67 -13.89
C ARG A 268 -57.78 -12.49 -14.79
N VAL A 269 -58.24 -11.88 -15.87
CA VAL A 269 -59.04 -12.51 -16.92
C VAL A 269 -58.07 -13.04 -17.98
N ARG A 270 -58.07 -14.36 -18.21
CA ARG A 270 -57.22 -14.96 -19.24
C ARG A 270 -57.79 -14.72 -20.65
N PRO A 271 -56.95 -14.68 -21.70
CA PRO A 271 -57.41 -14.70 -23.08
C PRO A 271 -58.30 -15.91 -23.40
N VAL A 272 -59.26 -15.72 -24.29
CA VAL A 272 -60.10 -16.80 -24.83
C VAL A 272 -59.24 -17.74 -25.69
N LEU A 273 -59.32 -19.04 -25.42
CA LEU A 273 -58.55 -20.04 -26.18
C LEU A 273 -59.15 -20.23 -27.58
N LYS A 274 -58.34 -20.66 -28.54
CA LYS A 274 -58.80 -20.92 -29.93
C LYS A 274 -59.96 -21.93 -29.99
N LEU A 275 -59.94 -22.95 -29.12
CA LEU A 275 -61.03 -23.95 -29.00
C LEU A 275 -62.35 -23.39 -28.40
N GLN A 276 -62.35 -22.16 -27.88
CA GLN A 276 -63.48 -21.53 -27.21
C GLN A 276 -64.03 -20.33 -28.01
N HIS A 277 -63.55 -20.11 -29.24
CA HIS A 277 -64.07 -19.07 -30.13
C HIS A 277 -65.54 -19.36 -30.45
N GLY A 278 -66.43 -18.50 -29.93
CA GLY A 278 -67.89 -18.65 -30.06
C GLY A 278 -68.63 -18.85 -28.73
N ALA A 279 -67.93 -19.04 -27.61
CA ALA A 279 -68.54 -19.01 -26.28
C ALA A 279 -68.86 -17.58 -25.84
N CYS A 280 -70.04 -17.35 -25.26
CA CYS A 280 -70.40 -16.05 -24.68
C CYS A 280 -69.49 -15.77 -23.47
N ALA A 281 -68.74 -14.66 -23.50
CA ALA A 281 -67.93 -14.24 -22.36
C ALA A 281 -68.85 -13.73 -21.25
N ALA A 282 -69.00 -14.52 -20.18
CA ALA A 282 -69.80 -14.18 -19.00
C ALA A 282 -69.14 -13.10 -18.11
N ILE A 283 -67.92 -12.67 -18.44
CA ILE A 283 -67.13 -11.72 -17.65
C ILE A 283 -66.89 -10.47 -18.49
N ARG A 284 -67.14 -9.30 -17.91
CA ARG A 284 -66.88 -7.98 -18.50
C ARG A 284 -66.06 -7.14 -17.53
N VAL A 285 -65.00 -6.52 -18.01
CA VAL A 285 -64.20 -5.58 -17.22
C VAL A 285 -64.79 -4.18 -17.42
N GLU A 286 -65.26 -3.55 -16.35
CA GLU A 286 -65.84 -2.20 -16.40
C GLU A 286 -64.75 -1.13 -16.17
N SER A 287 -63.79 -1.42 -15.28
CA SER A 287 -62.64 -0.56 -15.01
C SER A 287 -61.44 -1.38 -14.50
N ASP A 288 -60.31 -0.70 -14.30
CA ASP A 288 -59.10 -1.29 -13.72
C ASP A 288 -59.29 -1.82 -12.28
N THR A 289 -60.40 -1.54 -11.61
CA THR A 289 -60.69 -1.99 -10.23
C THR A 289 -62.02 -2.73 -10.11
N ARG A 290 -62.75 -2.91 -11.21
CA ARG A 290 -64.11 -3.45 -11.18
C ARG A 290 -64.36 -4.43 -12.32
N VAL A 291 -64.87 -5.60 -11.95
CA VAL A 291 -65.28 -6.66 -12.89
C VAL A 291 -66.74 -7.05 -12.66
N VAL A 292 -67.47 -7.26 -13.75
CA VAL A 292 -68.88 -7.64 -13.76
C VAL A 292 -69.01 -9.05 -14.33
N VAL A 293 -69.69 -9.93 -13.61
CA VAL A 293 -69.98 -11.30 -14.04
C VAL A 293 -71.47 -11.44 -14.29
N THR A 294 -71.83 -11.67 -15.54
CA THR A 294 -73.21 -11.86 -16.00
C THR A 294 -73.56 -13.35 -15.95
N GLN A 295 -74.51 -13.72 -15.11
CA GLN A 295 -75.04 -15.08 -15.09
C GLN A 295 -76.18 -15.22 -16.10
N HIS A 296 -76.05 -16.15 -17.05
CA HIS A 296 -77.14 -16.53 -17.93
C HIS A 296 -77.95 -17.66 -17.28
N SER A 297 -79.23 -17.42 -17.02
CA SER A 297 -80.16 -18.48 -16.62
C SER A 297 -80.31 -19.49 -17.76
N PRO A 298 -80.28 -20.82 -17.49
CA PRO A 298 -80.41 -21.85 -18.52
C PRO A 298 -81.77 -21.82 -19.24
N ASN A 299 -82.77 -21.11 -18.72
CA ASN A 299 -84.15 -21.12 -19.22
C ASN A 299 -84.63 -19.78 -19.80
N GLY A 300 -83.77 -19.01 -20.50
CA GLY A 300 -84.19 -17.94 -21.45
C GLY A 300 -85.07 -16.78 -20.94
N SER A 301 -85.48 -16.75 -19.67
CA SER A 301 -86.33 -15.72 -19.09
C SER A 301 -85.47 -14.62 -18.45
N THR A 302 -85.09 -13.67 -19.30
CA THR A 302 -84.91 -12.20 -19.10
C THR A 302 -84.57 -11.62 -17.72
N VAL A 303 -83.79 -12.29 -16.88
CA VAL A 303 -83.08 -11.61 -15.77
C VAL A 303 -81.65 -12.13 -15.73
N SER A 304 -80.79 -11.51 -16.53
CA SER A 304 -79.34 -11.58 -16.32
C SER A 304 -79.05 -10.92 -14.98
N GLN A 305 -78.70 -11.72 -13.96
CA GLN A 305 -78.20 -11.17 -12.71
C GLN A 305 -76.71 -10.88 -12.91
N ASP A 306 -76.38 -9.60 -12.95
CA ASP A 306 -75.01 -9.12 -12.97
C ASP A 306 -74.49 -9.01 -11.54
N THR A 307 -73.38 -9.69 -11.28
CA THR A 307 -72.67 -9.62 -9.99
C THR A 307 -71.39 -8.79 -10.19
N VAL A 308 -71.25 -7.73 -9.40
CA VAL A 308 -70.14 -6.78 -9.50
C VAL A 308 -69.15 -7.08 -8.38
N PHE A 309 -67.85 -7.13 -8.72
CA PHE A 309 -66.76 -7.33 -7.79
C PHE A 309 -65.77 -6.18 -7.89
N ASP A 310 -65.55 -5.50 -6.76
CA ASP A 310 -64.50 -4.48 -6.60
C ASP A 310 -63.23 -5.14 -6.05
N VAL A 311 -62.10 -4.84 -6.69
CA VAL A 311 -60.77 -5.39 -6.37
C VAL A 311 -59.70 -4.30 -6.52
N ASP A 312 -58.49 -4.54 -5.99
CA ASP A 312 -57.41 -3.55 -6.07
C ASP A 312 -56.93 -3.31 -7.50
N LYS A 313 -56.94 -4.36 -8.35
CA LYS A 313 -56.64 -4.25 -9.78
C LYS A 313 -57.24 -5.40 -10.59
N VAL A 314 -57.70 -5.10 -11.80
CA VAL A 314 -58.20 -6.05 -12.80
C VAL A 314 -57.26 -6.05 -14.01
N PHE A 315 -56.73 -7.23 -14.35
CA PHE A 315 -55.99 -7.48 -15.56
C PHE A 315 -56.90 -8.16 -16.57
N ASP A 316 -57.29 -7.43 -17.62
CA ASP A 316 -58.06 -7.96 -18.75
C ASP A 316 -57.25 -8.93 -19.63
N GLN A 317 -57.93 -9.61 -20.56
CA GLN A 317 -57.39 -10.56 -21.54
C GLN A 317 -56.24 -10.01 -22.41
N HIS A 318 -56.09 -8.69 -22.51
CA HIS A 318 -55.01 -8.06 -23.28
C HIS A 318 -53.72 -7.87 -22.48
N HIS A 319 -53.75 -8.04 -21.15
CA HIS A 319 -52.57 -7.85 -20.31
C HIS A 319 -51.60 -9.04 -20.39
N SER A 320 -50.33 -8.72 -20.58
CA SER A 320 -49.24 -9.67 -20.67
C SER A 320 -48.76 -10.15 -19.29
N GLN A 321 -47.88 -11.17 -19.28
CA GLN A 321 -47.17 -11.55 -18.05
C GLN A 321 -46.30 -10.41 -17.50
N HIS A 322 -45.76 -9.56 -18.36
CA HIS A 322 -44.93 -8.43 -17.95
C HIS A 322 -45.74 -7.41 -17.17
N ASP A 323 -46.95 -7.07 -17.63
CA ASP A 323 -47.80 -6.09 -16.96
C ASP A 323 -48.21 -6.56 -15.56
N VAL A 324 -48.51 -7.86 -15.41
CA VAL A 324 -48.78 -8.47 -14.11
C VAL A 324 -47.55 -8.44 -13.21
N PHE A 325 -46.37 -8.74 -13.76
CA PHE A 325 -45.12 -8.73 -12.99
C PHE A 325 -44.76 -7.32 -12.51
N THR A 326 -44.91 -6.29 -13.35
CA THR A 326 -44.63 -4.89 -12.99
C THR A 326 -45.41 -4.44 -11.76
N GLU A 327 -46.64 -4.92 -11.59
CA GLU A 327 -47.45 -4.63 -10.39
C GLU A 327 -47.02 -5.40 -9.14
N VAL A 328 -46.48 -6.61 -9.30
CA VAL A 328 -46.02 -7.47 -8.20
C VAL A 328 -44.56 -7.20 -7.84
N GLN A 329 -43.76 -6.64 -8.76
CA GLN A 329 -42.34 -6.35 -8.61
C GLN A 329 -42.00 -5.61 -7.30
N PRO A 330 -42.77 -4.60 -6.84
CA PRO A 330 -42.47 -3.91 -5.59
C PRO A 330 -42.50 -4.84 -4.36
N LEU A 331 -43.31 -5.90 -4.38
CA LEU A 331 -43.34 -6.90 -3.31
C LEU A 331 -42.04 -7.72 -3.28
N ILE A 332 -41.44 -8.00 -4.43
CA ILE A 332 -40.13 -8.69 -4.51
C ILE A 332 -39.04 -7.81 -3.89
N THR A 333 -39.07 -6.50 -4.15
CA THR A 333 -38.16 -5.56 -3.48
C THR A 333 -38.34 -5.58 -1.96
N SER A 334 -39.58 -5.68 -1.46
CA SER A 334 -39.83 -5.85 -0.02
C SER A 334 -39.23 -7.15 0.52
N ALA A 335 -39.32 -8.25 -0.24
CA ALA A 335 -38.69 -9.51 0.14
C ALA A 335 -37.15 -9.39 0.24
N LEU A 336 -36.52 -8.72 -0.72
CA LEU A 336 -35.07 -8.42 -0.68
C LEU A 336 -34.69 -7.50 0.48
N ASP A 337 -35.62 -6.64 0.91
CA ASP A 337 -35.45 -5.75 2.05
C ASP A 337 -35.63 -6.44 3.41
N GLY A 338 -36.02 -7.73 3.42
CA GLY A 338 -36.13 -8.58 4.61
C GLY A 338 -37.56 -8.80 5.10
N TYR A 339 -38.57 -8.43 4.31
CA TYR A 339 -39.98 -8.64 4.66
C TYR A 339 -40.50 -9.99 4.14
N ASN A 340 -41.41 -10.60 4.88
CA ASN A 340 -42.09 -11.81 4.43
C ASN A 340 -43.19 -11.45 3.43
N VAL A 341 -43.13 -12.03 2.24
CA VAL A 341 -44.07 -11.77 1.15
C VAL A 341 -44.68 -13.09 0.69
N CYS A 342 -45.99 -13.08 0.44
CA CYS A 342 -46.73 -14.23 -0.07
C CYS A 342 -47.56 -13.81 -1.28
N VAL A 343 -47.41 -14.55 -2.39
CA VAL A 343 -48.22 -14.38 -3.60
C VAL A 343 -48.99 -15.67 -3.82
N LEU A 344 -50.32 -15.55 -3.86
CA LEU A 344 -51.23 -16.68 -4.02
C LEU A 344 -51.98 -16.55 -5.36
N ALA A 345 -52.05 -17.64 -6.11
CA ALA A 345 -52.88 -17.74 -7.30
C ALA A 345 -54.11 -18.61 -6.99
N TYR A 346 -55.30 -18.01 -7.05
CA TYR A 346 -56.57 -18.68 -6.77
C TYR A 346 -57.46 -18.77 -8.01
N GLY A 347 -58.30 -19.80 -8.09
CA GLY A 347 -59.26 -20.00 -9.18
C GLY A 347 -59.44 -21.47 -9.56
N GLN A 348 -60.43 -21.77 -10.41
CA GLN A 348 -60.71 -23.14 -10.88
C GLN A 348 -59.61 -23.71 -11.80
N THR A 349 -59.62 -25.02 -12.05
CA THR A 349 -58.76 -25.64 -13.05
C THR A 349 -59.00 -25.03 -14.43
N GLY A 350 -57.93 -24.70 -15.16
CA GLY A 350 -58.02 -24.02 -16.46
C GLY A 350 -58.19 -22.49 -16.41
N SER A 351 -58.21 -21.87 -15.22
CA SER A 351 -58.31 -20.40 -15.08
C SER A 351 -57.01 -19.64 -15.36
N GLY A 352 -55.87 -20.34 -15.48
CA GLY A 352 -54.57 -19.72 -15.74
C GLY A 352 -53.68 -19.49 -14.51
N LYS A 353 -53.94 -20.14 -13.37
CA LYS A 353 -53.06 -20.08 -12.16
C LYS A 353 -51.61 -20.45 -12.48
N THR A 354 -51.39 -21.63 -13.06
CA THR A 354 -50.06 -22.13 -13.42
C THR A 354 -49.38 -21.21 -14.43
N HIS A 355 -50.11 -20.75 -15.45
CA HIS A 355 -49.59 -19.79 -16.43
C HIS A 355 -49.23 -18.44 -15.78
N THR A 356 -49.97 -18.00 -14.76
CA THR A 356 -49.67 -16.75 -14.05
C THR A 356 -48.38 -16.86 -13.25
N MET A 357 -48.21 -17.96 -12.50
CA MET A 357 -47.06 -18.16 -11.61
C MET A 357 -45.79 -18.61 -12.34
N LEU A 358 -45.92 -19.44 -13.38
CA LEU A 358 -44.79 -20.09 -14.05
C LEU A 358 -44.62 -19.66 -15.52
N GLY A 359 -45.57 -18.94 -16.11
CA GLY A 359 -45.59 -18.61 -17.55
C GLY A 359 -45.99 -19.80 -18.44
N SER A 360 -45.86 -19.62 -19.76
CA SER A 360 -46.04 -20.71 -20.74
C SER A 360 -44.90 -21.70 -20.63
N LEU A 361 -45.23 -22.97 -20.37
CA LEU A 361 -44.24 -24.06 -20.24
C LEU A 361 -43.57 -24.40 -21.58
N GLU A 362 -44.23 -24.12 -22.71
CA GLU A 362 -43.82 -24.60 -24.04
C GLU A 362 -42.58 -23.89 -24.62
N SER A 363 -42.13 -22.76 -24.08
CA SER A 363 -40.95 -22.05 -24.61
C SER A 363 -39.62 -22.43 -23.95
N ASP A 364 -39.62 -23.00 -22.73
CA ASP A 364 -38.41 -23.17 -21.91
C ASP A 364 -38.46 -24.39 -20.96
N GLU A 365 -39.00 -25.54 -21.39
CA GLU A 365 -39.09 -26.73 -20.52
C GLU A 365 -37.74 -27.21 -19.97
N GLY A 366 -36.65 -27.00 -20.73
CA GLY A 366 -35.29 -27.30 -20.30
C GLY A 366 -34.75 -26.31 -19.26
N ASP A 367 -34.89 -25.02 -19.54
CA ASP A 367 -34.26 -23.97 -18.75
C ASP A 367 -35.00 -23.71 -17.43
N ARG A 368 -36.35 -23.75 -17.39
CA ARG A 368 -37.09 -23.52 -16.14
C ARG A 368 -37.05 -24.71 -15.19
N ARG A 369 -37.03 -25.94 -15.72
CA ARG A 369 -36.86 -27.15 -14.89
C ARG A 369 -35.45 -27.22 -14.33
N SER A 370 -34.45 -26.84 -15.13
CA SER A 370 -33.07 -26.66 -14.67
C SER A 370 -32.99 -25.53 -13.64
N GLU A 371 -33.62 -24.38 -13.86
CA GLU A 371 -33.65 -23.25 -12.94
C GLU A 371 -34.25 -23.63 -11.58
N ALA A 372 -35.42 -24.29 -11.57
CA ALA A 372 -36.04 -24.78 -10.34
C ALA A 372 -35.14 -25.78 -9.59
N GLN A 373 -34.41 -26.63 -10.30
CA GLN A 373 -33.40 -27.52 -9.70
C GLN A 373 -32.23 -26.71 -9.10
N HIS A 374 -31.76 -25.68 -9.79
CA HIS A 374 -30.68 -24.81 -9.30
C HIS A 374 -31.10 -23.97 -8.09
N ILE A 375 -32.35 -23.48 -8.04
CA ILE A 375 -32.91 -22.79 -6.87
C ILE A 375 -32.90 -23.73 -5.66
N ASN A 376 -33.49 -24.92 -5.78
CA ASN A 376 -33.52 -25.89 -4.68
C ASN A 376 -32.12 -26.33 -4.23
N LYS A 377 -31.19 -26.52 -5.19
CA LYS A 377 -29.79 -26.85 -4.89
C LYS A 377 -29.10 -25.72 -4.14
N SER A 378 -29.31 -24.47 -4.55
CA SER A 378 -28.70 -23.31 -3.91
C SER A 378 -29.22 -23.07 -2.48
N LEU A 379 -30.52 -23.28 -2.25
CA LEU A 379 -31.16 -23.16 -0.94
C LEU A 379 -30.73 -24.30 0.00
N LEU A 380 -30.57 -25.51 -0.53
CA LEU A 380 -30.04 -26.65 0.23
C LEU A 380 -28.58 -26.40 0.67
N ALA A 381 -27.74 -25.88 -0.23
CA ALA A 381 -26.37 -25.51 0.09
C ALA A 381 -26.31 -24.41 1.17
N LEU A 382 -27.17 -23.39 1.08
CA LEU A 382 -27.28 -22.35 2.11
C LEU A 382 -27.67 -22.94 3.47
N ARG A 383 -28.66 -23.85 3.50
CA ARG A 383 -29.04 -24.55 4.73
C ARG A 383 -27.89 -25.32 5.34
N HIS A 384 -27.07 -26.00 4.52
CA HIS A 384 -25.89 -26.73 5.00
C HIS A 384 -24.86 -25.80 5.61
N VAL A 385 -24.54 -24.68 4.95
CA VAL A 385 -23.63 -23.65 5.46
C VAL A 385 -24.11 -23.09 6.79
N LEU A 386 -25.39 -22.71 6.89
CA LEU A 386 -25.99 -22.20 8.13
C LEU A 386 -25.94 -23.22 9.28
N LEU A 387 -26.15 -24.50 8.98
CA LEU A 387 -26.04 -25.58 9.97
C LEU A 387 -24.59 -25.83 10.40
N GLN A 388 -23.63 -25.78 9.47
CA GLN A 388 -22.19 -25.92 9.78
C GLN A 388 -21.71 -24.76 10.68
N LEU A 389 -22.15 -23.54 10.40
CA LEU A 389 -21.90 -22.36 11.23
C LEU A 389 -22.52 -22.50 12.62
N LYS A 390 -23.81 -22.89 12.69
CA LYS A 390 -24.49 -23.13 13.97
C LYS A 390 -23.77 -24.16 14.83
N ASN A 391 -23.26 -25.22 14.21
CA ASN A 391 -22.55 -26.31 14.88
C ASN A 391 -21.06 -26.01 15.11
N LYS A 392 -20.59 -24.79 14.81
CA LYS A 392 -19.18 -24.34 14.97
C LYS A 392 -18.16 -25.29 14.33
N GLN A 393 -18.47 -25.80 13.14
CA GLN A 393 -17.54 -26.64 12.38
C GLN A 393 -16.30 -25.83 11.98
N GLU A 394 -15.12 -26.45 12.02
CA GLU A 394 -13.84 -25.81 11.67
C GLU A 394 -13.77 -25.41 10.17
N TYR A 395 -14.53 -26.11 9.33
CA TYR A 395 -14.63 -25.85 7.90
C TYR A 395 -16.09 -25.72 7.45
N VAL A 396 -16.39 -24.70 6.64
CA VAL A 396 -17.72 -24.39 6.11
C VAL A 396 -17.66 -24.27 4.58
N SER A 397 -18.49 -25.05 3.88
CA SER A 397 -18.47 -25.13 2.41
C SER A 397 -19.31 -24.03 1.75
N TYR A 398 -18.75 -22.82 1.62
CA TYR A 398 -19.41 -21.72 0.90
C TYR A 398 -19.42 -21.89 -0.63
N ARG A 399 -18.69 -22.87 -1.18
CA ARG A 399 -18.49 -23.03 -2.62
C ARG A 399 -19.53 -23.92 -3.32
N ASP A 400 -20.41 -24.55 -2.57
CA ASP A 400 -21.38 -25.52 -3.11
C ASP A 400 -22.48 -24.86 -3.96
N SER A 401 -22.63 -23.53 -3.87
CA SER A 401 -23.50 -22.71 -4.69
C SER A 401 -22.91 -21.31 -4.92
N LYS A 402 -23.25 -20.67 -6.04
CA LYS A 402 -22.93 -19.25 -6.29
C LYS A 402 -23.54 -18.34 -5.22
N LEU A 403 -24.73 -18.70 -4.71
CA LEU A 403 -25.44 -17.95 -3.68
C LEU A 403 -24.67 -17.96 -2.35
N THR A 404 -24.15 -19.12 -1.92
CA THR A 404 -23.37 -19.22 -0.68
C THR A 404 -22.01 -18.53 -0.79
N LEU A 405 -21.45 -18.44 -1.99
CA LEU A 405 -20.21 -17.71 -2.26
C LEU A 405 -20.42 -16.20 -2.16
N LEU A 406 -21.50 -15.69 -2.75
CA LEU A 406 -21.84 -14.26 -2.73
C LEU A 406 -22.23 -13.77 -1.34
N LEU A 407 -22.88 -14.63 -0.56
CA LEU A 407 -23.31 -14.32 0.78
C LEU A 407 -22.23 -14.61 1.84
N GLN A 408 -21.05 -15.10 1.47
CA GLN A 408 -19.99 -15.47 2.42
C GLN A 408 -19.60 -14.35 3.39
N ASP A 409 -19.59 -13.10 2.91
CA ASP A 409 -19.23 -11.94 3.74
C ASP A 409 -20.41 -11.41 4.59
N ALA A 410 -21.62 -11.91 4.34
CA ALA A 410 -22.87 -11.42 4.94
C ALA A 410 -23.54 -12.41 5.90
N ILE A 411 -23.23 -13.71 5.81
CA ILE A 411 -23.72 -14.79 6.69
C ILE A 411 -22.61 -15.12 7.70
#